data_AF-A0ABD2PJG8-F1
#
_entry.id   AF-A0ABD2PJG8-F1
#
_cell.length_a   1.000
_cell.length_b   1.000
_cell.length_c   1.000
_cell.angle_alpha   90.00
_cell.angle_beta   90.00
_cell.angle_gamma   90.00
#
_symmetry.space_group_name_H-M   'P 1'
#
loop_
_entity.id
_entity.type
_entity.pdbx_description
1 polymer ?
#
loop_
_entity_poly.entity_id
_entity_poly.type
_entity_poly.pdbx_seq_one_letter_code
_entity_poly.pdbx_strand_id
1 'polypeptide(L)'
;GLAPVPDTPVERLYRTIYLLLPHYMIALLKVLLAAAPTSRARSEPIDILDEVVPKEPVAGVVESSLLNLDVDRHKEITVKAISGLMLLLLKQLKLNHIYQFEYVSQQLVFANCIPLILKFFNQNIVTYVRARNSSPALDFPGYFIGDRVELSLDLLSNSLSGSNCSWRNMFSCINLMRILCKSCKWKHARTIMMVAFKSATILKRVLHVRNAMLQLYALKLLKSQSRYFGRQWRKNNMAIMSAIYQKVRHRLTDDWAYGNEVDARPLDFQTDECTLRTNVDSFNARRYTKFWCDTEVAPLDNSLVSVLNQHIELPEEFKLNYEAWLEREVFSKESNWDLILSLSTKASNIHAEQIRSVD
;
A
#
# COMPACT_ATOMS: atom_id res chain seq x y z
N GLY A 1 -6.12 20.65 -22.54
CA GLY A 1 -7.21 19.70 -22.25
C GLY A 1 -6.69 18.49 -21.50
N LEU A 2 -7.29 18.14 -20.35
CA LEU A 2 -6.98 16.88 -19.65
C LEU A 2 -7.44 15.71 -20.52
N ALA A 3 -6.52 14.85 -20.95
CA ALA A 3 -6.88 13.62 -21.65
C ALA A 3 -7.89 12.82 -20.82
N PRO A 4 -8.93 12.24 -21.44
CA PRO A 4 -9.93 11.47 -20.72
C PRO A 4 -9.25 10.34 -19.97
N VAL A 5 -9.57 10.22 -18.69
CA VAL A 5 -9.03 9.16 -17.84
C VAL A 5 -9.49 7.80 -18.39
N PRO A 6 -8.56 6.84 -18.64
CA PRO A 6 -8.93 5.52 -19.14
C PRO A 6 -9.92 4.80 -18.21
N ASP A 7 -11.05 4.36 -18.75
CA ASP A 7 -12.06 3.62 -17.99
C ASP A 7 -11.68 2.13 -17.87
N THR A 8 -10.68 1.84 -17.03
CA THR A 8 -10.28 0.47 -16.72
C THR A 8 -11.06 -0.08 -15.52
N PRO A 9 -11.24 -1.40 -15.39
CA PRO A 9 -11.86 -1.98 -14.20
C PRO A 9 -11.18 -1.57 -12.88
N VAL A 10 -9.86 -1.40 -12.91
CA VAL A 10 -9.06 -0.96 -11.75
C VAL A 10 -9.34 0.50 -11.42
N GLU A 11 -9.45 1.37 -12.42
CA GLU A 11 -9.81 2.77 -12.24
C GLU A 11 -11.23 2.91 -11.68
N ARG A 12 -12.21 2.14 -12.20
CA ARG A 12 -13.57 2.11 -11.66
C ARG A 12 -13.59 1.69 -10.20
N LEU A 13 -12.90 0.61 -9.86
CA LEU A 13 -12.77 0.16 -8.47
C LEU A 13 -12.20 1.27 -7.60
N TYR A 14 -11.08 1.88 -7.99
CA TYR A 14 -10.43 2.94 -7.21
C TYR A 14 -11.37 4.12 -6.98
N ARG A 15 -12.07 4.59 -8.02
CA ARG A 15 -13.06 5.67 -7.93
C ARG A 15 -14.17 5.36 -6.94
N THR A 16 -14.71 4.15 -6.97
CA THR A 16 -15.78 3.73 -6.05
C THR A 16 -15.30 3.67 -4.60
N ILE A 17 -14.09 3.16 -4.37
CA ILE A 17 -13.59 2.98 -3.00
C ILE A 17 -12.88 4.20 -2.42
N TYR A 18 -12.47 5.17 -3.23
CA TYR A 18 -11.58 6.27 -2.86
C TYR A 18 -12.00 7.01 -1.58
N LEU A 19 -13.25 7.48 -1.51
CA LEU A 19 -13.75 8.26 -0.37
C LEU A 19 -13.81 7.47 0.95
N LEU A 20 -14.04 6.16 0.86
CA LEU A 20 -14.15 5.26 2.00
C LEU A 20 -12.89 4.40 2.21
N LEU A 21 -11.82 4.66 1.45
CA LEU A 21 -10.61 3.85 1.47
C LEU A 21 -9.98 3.74 2.87
N PRO A 22 -9.89 4.80 3.70
CA PRO A 22 -9.39 4.67 5.06
C PRO A 22 -10.17 3.65 5.89
N HIS A 23 -11.51 3.68 5.79
CA HIS A 23 -12.40 2.76 6.50
C HIS A 23 -12.21 1.31 6.03
N TYR A 24 -12.09 1.09 4.72
CA TYR A 24 -11.83 -0.25 4.17
C TYR A 24 -10.46 -0.79 4.62
N MET A 25 -9.41 0.04 4.61
CA MET A 25 -8.09 -0.38 5.08
C MET A 25 -8.10 -0.74 6.57
N ILE A 26 -8.76 0.06 7.40
CA ILE A 26 -8.94 -0.23 8.83
C ILE A 26 -9.72 -1.53 9.02
N ALA A 27 -10.82 -1.73 8.30
CA ALA A 27 -11.64 -2.94 8.40
C ALA A 27 -10.82 -4.20 8.06
N LEU A 28 -10.07 -4.19 6.95
CA LEU A 28 -9.20 -5.31 6.57
C LEU A 28 -8.16 -5.63 7.65
N LEU A 29 -7.56 -4.61 8.26
CA LEU A 29 -6.56 -4.80 9.32
C LEU A 29 -7.19 -5.29 10.63
N LYS A 30 -8.41 -4.85 10.97
CA LYS A 30 -9.15 -5.37 12.12
C LYS A 30 -9.51 -6.84 11.96
N VAL A 31 -10.00 -7.26 10.79
CA VAL A 31 -10.27 -8.68 10.54
C VAL A 31 -8.97 -9.50 10.56
N LEU A 32 -7.86 -8.95 10.03
CA LEU A 32 -6.54 -9.60 10.13
C LEU A 32 -6.08 -9.77 11.59
N LEU A 33 -6.33 -8.78 12.44
CA LEU A 33 -5.98 -8.82 13.86
C LEU A 33 -6.84 -9.85 14.61
N ALA A 34 -8.15 -9.88 14.38
CA ALA A 34 -9.06 -10.86 14.95
C ALA A 34 -8.67 -12.30 14.57
N ALA A 35 -8.25 -12.52 13.30
CA ALA A 35 -7.81 -13.81 12.81
C ALA A 35 -6.34 -14.15 13.16
N ALA A 36 -5.60 -13.21 13.78
CA ALA A 36 -4.20 -13.45 14.10
C ALA A 36 -4.08 -14.52 15.20
N PRO A 37 -3.10 -15.44 15.10
CA PRO A 37 -2.89 -16.49 16.10
C PRO A 37 -2.54 -15.96 17.51
N THR A 38 -2.12 -14.69 17.62
CA THR A 38 -1.86 -14.02 18.90
C THR A 38 -3.09 -13.31 19.49
N SER A 39 -4.24 -13.35 18.81
CA SER A 39 -5.47 -12.72 19.27
C SER A 39 -6.03 -13.46 20.49
N ARG A 40 -6.25 -12.75 21.59
CA ARG A 40 -7.02 -13.25 22.74
C ARG A 40 -8.46 -12.79 22.50
N ALA A 41 -9.29 -13.71 22.03
CA ALA A 41 -10.62 -13.48 21.45
C ALA A 41 -11.71 -12.95 22.41
N ARG A 42 -11.45 -11.97 23.27
CA ARG A 42 -12.47 -11.49 24.24
C ARG A 42 -12.69 -9.97 24.31
N SER A 43 -12.09 -9.18 23.42
CA SER A 43 -12.29 -7.71 23.50
C SER A 43 -12.25 -6.98 22.16
N GLU A 44 -12.38 -7.66 21.02
CA GLU A 44 -12.41 -7.00 19.71
C GLU A 44 -13.82 -7.05 19.09
N PRO A 45 -14.25 -5.99 18.38
CA PRO A 45 -15.62 -5.86 17.86
C PRO A 45 -15.96 -6.81 16.70
N ILE A 46 -14.98 -7.58 16.21
CA ILE A 46 -15.16 -8.56 15.14
C ILE A 46 -14.85 -9.93 15.76
N ASP A 47 -15.90 -10.68 16.08
CA ASP A 47 -15.75 -12.04 16.58
C ASP A 47 -15.93 -13.05 15.45
N ILE A 48 -14.83 -13.39 14.79
CA ILE A 48 -14.80 -14.44 13.77
C ILE A 48 -15.24 -15.79 14.35
N LEU A 49 -15.16 -15.97 15.68
CA LEU A 49 -15.55 -17.20 16.36
C LEU A 49 -17.07 -17.32 16.50
N ASP A 50 -17.82 -16.22 16.55
CA ASP A 50 -19.29 -16.25 16.66
C ASP A 50 -19.94 -16.90 15.42
N GLU A 51 -19.29 -16.81 14.25
CA GLU A 51 -19.74 -17.50 13.03
C GLU A 51 -19.40 -19.00 13.00
N VAL A 52 -18.42 -19.44 13.79
CA VAL A 52 -17.85 -20.82 13.70
C VAL A 52 -18.24 -21.67 14.90
N VAL A 53 -18.44 -21.06 16.07
CA VAL A 53 -18.74 -21.75 17.32
C VAL A 53 -20.24 -22.09 17.37
N PRO A 54 -20.62 -23.36 17.58
CA PRO A 54 -22.01 -23.73 17.76
C PRO A 54 -22.63 -23.00 18.97
N LYS A 55 -23.89 -22.56 18.83
CA LYS A 55 -24.64 -21.92 19.93
C LYS A 55 -24.97 -22.89 21.07
N GLU A 56 -24.94 -24.19 20.79
CA GLU A 56 -25.13 -25.26 21.76
C GLU A 56 -23.77 -25.84 22.20
N PRO A 57 -23.59 -26.18 23.49
CA PRO A 57 -22.35 -26.75 23.97
C PRO A 57 -22.11 -28.14 23.37
N VAL A 58 -20.98 -28.33 22.70
CA VAL A 58 -20.50 -29.66 22.27
C VAL A 58 -20.24 -30.55 23.48
N ALA A 59 -20.72 -31.79 23.41
CA ALA A 59 -20.62 -32.77 24.47
C ALA A 59 -19.59 -33.84 24.08
N GLY A 60 -18.30 -33.54 24.26
CA GLY A 60 -17.24 -34.54 24.06
C GLY A 60 -15.83 -33.96 23.89
N VAL A 61 -14.82 -34.67 24.41
CA VAL A 61 -13.40 -34.30 24.27
C VAL A 61 -12.96 -34.30 22.80
N VAL A 62 -13.46 -35.23 21.98
CA VAL A 62 -13.15 -35.30 20.55
C VAL A 62 -13.81 -34.16 19.78
N GLU A 63 -15.09 -33.87 20.05
CA GLU A 63 -15.83 -32.78 19.40
C GLU A 63 -15.21 -31.41 19.71
N SER A 64 -14.82 -31.17 20.97
CA SER A 64 -14.12 -29.93 21.35
C SER A 64 -12.76 -29.78 20.66
N SER A 65 -12.01 -30.87 20.48
CA SER A 65 -10.76 -30.86 19.70
C SER A 65 -11.00 -30.54 18.23
N LEU A 66 -12.06 -31.10 17.64
CA LEU A 66 -12.47 -30.85 16.26
C LEU A 66 -12.85 -29.38 16.04
N LEU A 67 -13.64 -28.81 16.95
CA LEU A 67 -14.00 -27.39 16.89
C LEU A 67 -12.78 -26.47 16.99
N ASN A 68 -11.81 -26.78 17.84
CA ASN A 68 -10.57 -26.00 17.92
C ASN A 68 -9.79 -26.03 16.59
N LEU A 69 -9.73 -27.19 15.95
CA LEU A 69 -9.11 -27.32 14.63
C LEU A 69 -9.85 -26.51 13.56
N ASP A 70 -11.18 -26.53 13.56
CA ASP A 70 -11.98 -25.76 12.61
C ASP A 70 -11.88 -24.25 12.84
N VAL A 71 -11.85 -23.81 14.11
CA VAL A 71 -11.58 -22.42 14.48
C VAL A 71 -10.23 -21.97 13.94
N ASP A 72 -9.17 -22.76 14.16
CA ASP A 72 -7.85 -22.40 13.68
C ASP A 72 -7.76 -22.45 12.16
N ARG A 73 -8.40 -23.42 11.50
CA ARG A 73 -8.54 -23.49 10.05
C ARG A 73 -9.22 -22.23 9.49
N HIS A 74 -10.30 -21.79 10.11
CA HIS A 74 -11.03 -20.60 9.68
C HIS A 74 -10.14 -19.36 9.78
N LYS A 75 -9.39 -19.21 10.89
CA LYS A 75 -8.38 -18.14 11.02
C LYS A 75 -7.35 -18.19 9.89
N GLU A 76 -6.82 -19.36 9.55
CA GLU A 76 -5.86 -19.49 8.43
C GLU A 76 -6.44 -19.01 7.09
N ILE A 77 -7.68 -19.40 6.79
CA ILE A 77 -8.38 -19.03 5.55
C ILE A 77 -8.59 -17.51 5.52
N THR A 78 -9.04 -16.92 6.61
CA THR A 78 -9.30 -15.48 6.72
C THR A 78 -8.01 -14.67 6.58
N VAL A 79 -6.94 -15.04 7.29
CA VAL A 79 -5.61 -14.39 7.13
C VAL A 79 -5.10 -14.51 5.69
N LYS A 80 -5.29 -15.68 5.05
CA LYS A 80 -4.90 -15.91 3.66
C LYS A 80 -5.67 -15.00 2.70
N ALA A 81 -6.98 -14.91 2.85
CA ALA A 81 -7.85 -14.10 2.01
C ALA A 81 -7.48 -12.61 2.12
N ILE A 82 -7.37 -12.09 3.35
CA ILE A 82 -7.09 -10.67 3.61
C ILE A 82 -5.70 -10.28 3.12
N SER A 83 -4.67 -11.08 3.45
CA SER A 83 -3.30 -10.80 3.00
C SER A 83 -3.17 -10.86 1.47
N GLY A 84 -3.92 -11.76 0.82
CA GLY A 84 -4.03 -11.83 -0.63
C GLY A 84 -4.68 -10.58 -1.22
N LEU A 85 -5.85 -10.21 -0.71
CA LEU A 85 -6.63 -9.04 -1.15
C LEU A 85 -5.82 -7.74 -1.02
N MET A 86 -5.24 -7.49 0.16
CA MET A 86 -4.41 -6.31 0.42
C MET A 86 -3.22 -6.24 -0.54
N LEU A 87 -2.52 -7.36 -0.76
CA LEU A 87 -1.37 -7.39 -1.66
C LEU A 87 -1.78 -7.17 -3.12
N LEU A 88 -2.93 -7.71 -3.55
CA LEU A 88 -3.45 -7.50 -4.90
C LEU A 88 -3.83 -6.03 -5.11
N LEU A 89 -4.53 -5.41 -4.16
CA LEU A 89 -4.85 -3.98 -4.19
C LEU A 89 -3.58 -3.12 -4.36
N LEU A 90 -2.56 -3.35 -3.53
CA LEU A 90 -1.28 -2.63 -3.63
C LEU A 90 -0.49 -2.92 -4.92
N LYS A 91 -0.76 -4.02 -5.62
CA LYS A 91 -0.11 -4.31 -6.91
C LYS A 91 -0.86 -3.64 -8.05
N GLN A 92 -2.17 -3.84 -8.13
CA GLN A 92 -2.97 -3.36 -9.25
C GLN A 92 -3.02 -1.85 -9.27
N LEU A 93 -3.20 -1.21 -8.11
CA LEU A 93 -3.18 0.25 -8.02
C LEU A 93 -1.80 0.82 -8.35
N LYS A 94 -0.72 0.09 -8.08
CA LYS A 94 0.63 0.52 -8.49
C LYS A 94 0.84 0.43 -10.00
N LEU A 95 0.25 -0.57 -10.64
CA LEU A 95 0.28 -0.72 -12.10
C LEU A 95 -0.58 0.35 -12.79
N ASN A 96 -1.69 0.75 -12.17
CA ASN A 96 -2.57 1.78 -12.70
C ASN A 96 -2.00 3.20 -12.48
N HIS A 97 -1.66 3.57 -11.24
CA HIS A 97 -1.02 4.85 -10.95
C HIS A 97 -0.22 4.86 -9.63
N ILE A 98 0.98 5.43 -9.64
CA ILE A 98 1.86 5.46 -8.46
C ILE A 98 1.22 6.18 -7.25
N TYR A 99 0.47 7.27 -7.47
CA TYR A 99 -0.22 7.98 -6.38
C TYR A 99 -1.46 7.25 -5.84
N GLN A 100 -2.16 6.44 -6.65
CA GLN A 100 -3.23 5.58 -6.13
C GLN A 100 -2.65 4.52 -5.19
N PHE A 101 -1.53 3.90 -5.58
CA PHE A 101 -0.79 2.99 -4.71
C PHE A 101 -0.31 3.68 -3.43
N GLU A 102 0.26 4.88 -3.55
CA GLU A 102 0.81 5.58 -2.39
C GLU A 102 -0.30 5.98 -1.43
N TYR A 103 -1.47 6.42 -1.92
CA TYR A 103 -2.64 6.69 -1.07
C TYR A 103 -3.03 5.47 -0.25
N VAL A 104 -3.20 4.30 -0.89
CA VAL A 104 -3.56 3.05 -0.19
C VAL A 104 -2.47 2.64 0.80
N SER A 105 -1.20 2.77 0.41
CA SER A 105 -0.07 2.46 1.28
C SER A 105 -0.01 3.37 2.51
N GLN A 106 -0.29 4.67 2.35
CA GLN A 106 -0.37 5.64 3.45
C GLN A 106 -1.51 5.28 4.40
N GLN A 107 -2.71 4.97 3.87
CA GLN A 107 -3.84 4.56 4.71
C GLN A 107 -3.54 3.30 5.52
N LEU A 108 -2.86 2.31 4.93
CA LEU A 108 -2.41 1.12 5.68
C LEU A 108 -1.43 1.48 6.80
N VAL A 109 -0.46 2.34 6.53
CA VAL A 109 0.54 2.75 7.53
C VAL A 109 -0.12 3.54 8.67
N PHE A 110 -1.03 4.47 8.38
CA PHE A 110 -1.79 5.20 9.40
C PHE A 110 -2.68 4.30 10.24
N ALA A 111 -3.29 3.28 9.62
CA ALA A 111 -4.08 2.27 10.32
C ALA A 111 -3.22 1.22 11.06
N ASN A 112 -1.94 1.50 11.33
CA ASN A 112 -1.03 0.66 12.09
C ASN A 112 -0.71 -0.72 11.46
N CYS A 113 -0.71 -0.80 10.13
CA CYS A 113 -0.37 -2.04 9.41
C CYS A 113 1.05 -2.55 9.72
N ILE A 114 2.05 -1.66 9.85
CA ILE A 114 3.44 -2.07 10.12
C ILE A 114 3.54 -2.79 11.47
N PRO A 115 3.18 -2.16 12.61
CA PRO A 115 3.27 -2.83 13.92
C PRO A 115 2.36 -4.07 13.99
N LEU A 116 1.19 -4.07 13.34
CA LEU A 116 0.32 -5.25 13.28
C LEU A 116 1.03 -6.45 12.63
N ILE A 117 1.61 -6.27 11.44
CA ILE A 117 2.30 -7.36 10.75
C ILE A 117 3.55 -7.80 11.53
N LEU A 118 4.27 -6.86 12.14
CA LEU A 118 5.41 -7.21 13.00
C LEU A 118 4.97 -8.03 14.21
N LYS A 119 3.85 -7.67 14.86
CA LYS A 119 3.24 -8.44 15.95
C LYS A 119 2.85 -9.85 15.48
N PHE A 120 2.28 -9.98 14.28
CA PHE A 120 1.96 -11.28 13.67
C PHE A 120 3.20 -12.17 13.50
N PHE A 121 4.35 -11.61 13.10
CA PHE A 121 5.60 -12.36 12.99
C PHE A 121 6.34 -12.55 14.33
N ASN A 122 5.93 -11.85 15.39
CA ASN A 122 6.57 -11.89 16.70
C ASN A 122 6.28 -13.18 17.50
N GLN A 123 5.56 -14.13 16.92
CA GLN A 123 5.32 -15.48 17.48
C GLN A 123 6.39 -16.49 17.03
N ASN A 124 6.23 -17.77 17.42
CA ASN A 124 7.03 -18.84 16.83
C ASN A 124 6.56 -19.12 15.39
N ILE A 125 7.16 -18.39 14.44
CA ILE A 125 6.79 -18.45 13.03
C ILE A 125 7.06 -19.82 12.40
N VAL A 126 8.08 -20.55 12.89
CA VAL A 126 8.40 -21.89 12.40
C VAL A 126 7.28 -22.86 12.77
N THR A 127 6.78 -22.78 14.01
CA THR A 127 5.63 -23.56 14.44
C THR A 127 4.36 -23.15 13.69
N TYR A 128 4.09 -21.85 13.56
CA TYR A 128 2.90 -21.36 12.84
C TYR A 128 2.83 -21.87 11.39
N VAL A 129 3.95 -21.82 10.66
CA VAL A 129 4.00 -22.28 9.26
C VAL A 129 3.92 -23.81 9.16
N ARG A 130 4.25 -24.55 10.22
CA ARG A 130 4.12 -26.01 10.31
C ARG A 130 2.78 -26.47 10.88
N ALA A 131 2.02 -25.59 11.52
CA ALA A 131 0.71 -25.90 12.06
C ALA A 131 -0.19 -26.43 10.95
N ARG A 132 -0.87 -27.55 11.23
CA ARG A 132 -1.82 -28.17 10.33
C ARG A 132 -3.20 -28.13 10.98
N ASN A 133 -4.11 -27.46 10.30
CA ASN A 133 -5.52 -27.38 10.68
C ASN A 133 -6.40 -27.89 9.53
N SER A 134 -5.92 -28.89 8.78
CA SER A 134 -6.72 -29.61 7.79
C SER A 134 -6.35 -31.07 7.80
N SER A 135 -7.38 -31.89 7.93
CA SER A 135 -7.32 -33.34 7.80
C SER A 135 -8.11 -33.73 6.56
N PRO A 136 -7.54 -34.52 5.63
CA PRO A 136 -8.28 -35.03 4.48
C PRO A 136 -9.54 -35.81 4.87
N ALA A 137 -9.58 -36.42 6.05
CA ALA A 137 -10.75 -37.12 6.59
C ALA A 137 -11.90 -36.17 6.96
N LEU A 138 -11.62 -34.88 7.16
CA LEU A 138 -12.59 -33.84 7.52
C LEU A 138 -12.85 -32.87 6.34
N ASP A 139 -12.21 -33.10 5.19
CA ASP A 139 -12.39 -32.27 4.02
C ASP A 139 -13.56 -32.76 3.16
N PHE A 140 -14.28 -31.81 2.56
CA PHE A 140 -15.30 -32.11 1.56
C PHE A 140 -14.63 -32.67 0.28
N PRO A 141 -15.18 -33.71 -0.36
CA PRO A 141 -16.42 -34.42 -0.02
C PRO A 141 -16.23 -35.66 0.88
N GLY A 142 -14.98 -35.99 1.26
CA GLY A 142 -14.64 -37.22 1.98
C GLY A 142 -15.42 -37.42 3.30
N TYR A 143 -15.66 -36.33 4.03
CA TYR A 143 -16.45 -36.35 5.26
C TYR A 143 -17.92 -36.75 5.05
N PHE A 144 -18.49 -36.42 3.89
CA PHE A 144 -19.91 -36.65 3.58
C PHE A 144 -20.18 -37.95 2.82
N ILE A 145 -19.20 -38.43 2.05
CA ILE A 145 -19.35 -39.59 1.15
C ILE A 145 -18.76 -40.88 1.76
N GLY A 146 -17.78 -40.77 2.67
CA GLY A 146 -17.14 -41.93 3.29
C GLY A 146 -17.94 -42.55 4.45
N ASP A 147 -17.68 -43.83 4.75
CA ASP A 147 -18.09 -44.44 6.01
C ASP A 147 -17.54 -43.59 7.17
N ARG A 148 -18.39 -43.32 8.17
CA ARG A 148 -18.01 -42.58 9.38
C ARG A 148 -16.98 -43.40 10.15
N VAL A 149 -15.70 -43.24 9.81
CA VAL A 149 -14.61 -43.71 10.65
C VAL A 149 -14.78 -42.99 11.99
N GLU A 150 -15.00 -43.73 13.08
CA GLU A 150 -14.95 -43.18 14.43
C GLU A 150 -13.58 -42.51 14.59
N LEU A 151 -13.56 -41.18 14.54
CA LEU A 151 -12.35 -40.39 14.63
C LEU A 151 -11.77 -40.52 16.04
N SER A 152 -10.90 -41.51 16.24
CA SER A 152 -10.05 -41.57 17.42
C SER A 152 -9.03 -40.41 17.39
N LEU A 153 -8.73 -39.85 18.56
CA LEU A 153 -7.76 -38.78 18.76
C LEU A 153 -6.38 -39.13 18.16
N ASP A 154 -6.03 -40.42 18.15
CA ASP A 154 -4.77 -40.94 17.63
C ASP A 154 -4.67 -40.90 16.09
N LEU A 155 -5.79 -41.06 15.38
CA LEU A 155 -5.82 -40.95 13.91
C LEU A 155 -5.68 -39.49 13.48
N LEU A 156 -6.30 -38.57 14.24
CA LEU A 156 -6.19 -37.13 14.08
C LEU A 156 -4.74 -36.66 14.30
N SER A 157 -4.10 -37.08 15.39
CA SER A 157 -2.72 -36.69 15.68
C SER A 157 -1.75 -37.22 14.60
N ASN A 158 -1.92 -38.46 14.14
CA ASN A 158 -1.12 -39.04 13.08
C ASN A 158 -1.28 -38.33 11.72
N SER A 159 -2.51 -37.94 11.34
CA SER A 159 -2.75 -37.17 10.11
C SER A 159 -2.12 -35.77 10.15
N LEU A 160 -1.97 -35.19 11.34
CA LEU A 160 -1.40 -33.86 11.54
C LEU A 160 0.13 -33.88 11.67
N SER A 161 0.75 -35.06 11.84
CA SER A 161 2.18 -35.25 12.12
C SER A 161 3.12 -35.18 10.90
N GLY A 162 2.64 -34.68 9.76
CA GLY A 162 3.43 -34.57 8.53
C GLY A 162 4.47 -33.42 8.55
N SER A 163 5.68 -33.69 8.06
CA SER A 163 6.82 -32.74 8.05
C SER A 163 6.66 -31.50 7.14
N ASN A 164 5.60 -31.45 6.32
CA ASN A 164 5.43 -30.41 5.30
C ASN A 164 4.66 -29.19 5.84
N CYS A 165 5.12 -27.98 5.48
CA CYS A 165 4.53 -26.71 5.88
C CYS A 165 3.08 -26.53 5.37
N SER A 166 2.23 -25.85 6.14
CA SER A 166 0.91 -25.40 5.68
C SER A 166 1.05 -24.34 4.60
N TRP A 167 0.55 -24.64 3.41
CA TRP A 167 0.63 -23.76 2.25
C TRP A 167 -0.17 -22.46 2.48
N ARG A 168 -1.27 -22.50 3.24
CA ARG A 168 -2.09 -21.33 3.58
C ARG A 168 -1.29 -20.36 4.45
N ASN A 169 -0.69 -20.88 5.53
CA ASN A 169 0.13 -20.07 6.44
C ASN A 169 1.37 -19.54 5.74
N MET A 170 2.02 -20.36 4.91
CA MET A 170 3.16 -19.94 4.09
C MET A 170 2.78 -18.80 3.14
N PHE A 171 1.67 -18.92 2.41
CA PHE A 171 1.16 -17.90 1.51
C PHE A 171 0.86 -16.59 2.24
N SER A 172 0.18 -16.68 3.38
CA SER A 172 -0.11 -15.53 4.25
C SER A 172 1.17 -14.82 4.69
N CYS A 173 2.16 -15.57 5.20
CA CYS A 173 3.45 -15.03 5.62
C CYS A 173 4.17 -14.32 4.46
N ILE A 174 4.22 -14.94 3.29
CA ILE A 174 4.85 -14.33 2.11
C ILE A 174 4.12 -13.03 1.73
N ASN A 175 2.79 -13.02 1.74
CA ASN A 175 2.03 -11.83 1.37
C ASN A 175 2.19 -10.69 2.37
N LEU A 176 2.10 -10.97 3.67
CA LEU A 176 2.31 -9.98 4.73
C LEU A 176 3.73 -9.40 4.67
N MET A 177 4.74 -10.23 4.43
CA MET A 177 6.11 -9.77 4.25
C MET A 177 6.27 -8.87 3.01
N ARG A 178 5.55 -9.18 1.93
CA ARG A 178 5.53 -8.36 0.70
C ARG A 178 4.81 -7.04 0.90
N ILE A 179 3.74 -7.02 1.69
CA ILE A 179 3.02 -5.79 2.07
C ILE A 179 3.98 -4.89 2.85
N LEU A 180 4.63 -5.39 3.91
CA LEU A 180 5.66 -4.64 4.64
C LEU A 180 6.76 -4.10 3.72
N CYS A 181 7.30 -4.94 2.83
CA CYS A 181 8.28 -4.50 1.83
C CYS A 181 7.76 -3.34 0.98
N LYS A 182 6.52 -3.44 0.48
CA LYS A 182 5.93 -2.39 -0.38
C LYS A 182 5.72 -1.09 0.37
N SER A 183 5.26 -1.16 1.63
CA SER A 183 4.99 0.03 2.45
C SER A 183 6.26 0.80 2.82
N CYS A 184 7.38 0.11 3.03
CA CYS A 184 8.63 0.74 3.48
C CYS A 184 9.64 1.00 2.35
N LYS A 185 9.41 0.46 1.14
CA LYS A 185 10.38 0.56 0.03
C LYS A 185 10.66 2.03 -0.33
N TRP A 186 11.92 2.45 -0.21
CA TRP A 186 12.36 3.82 -0.48
C TRP A 186 11.69 4.90 0.39
N LYS A 187 11.20 4.52 1.58
CA LYS A 187 10.61 5.44 2.55
C LYS A 187 11.42 5.38 3.84
N HIS A 188 12.30 6.37 4.03
CA HIS A 188 13.19 6.43 5.18
C HIS A 188 12.42 6.53 6.49
N ALA A 189 11.40 7.40 6.57
CA ALA A 189 10.52 7.54 7.73
C ALA A 189 9.93 6.19 8.20
N ARG A 190 9.33 5.44 7.27
CA ARG A 190 8.70 4.14 7.55
C ARG A 190 9.73 3.06 7.89
N THR A 191 10.93 3.13 7.32
CA THR A 191 12.02 2.21 7.66
C THR A 191 12.57 2.48 9.06
N ILE A 192 12.70 3.75 9.46
CA ILE A 192 13.06 4.13 10.83
C ILE A 192 11.98 3.71 11.83
N MET A 193 10.70 3.83 11.46
CA MET A 193 9.59 3.31 12.26
C MET A 193 9.75 1.79 12.50
N MET A 194 10.14 1.02 11.48
CA MET A 194 10.46 -0.40 11.64
C MET A 194 11.65 -0.67 12.57
N VAL A 195 12.68 0.17 12.53
CA VAL A 195 13.84 0.10 13.43
C VAL A 195 13.41 0.36 14.87
N ALA A 196 12.57 1.39 15.09
CA ALA A 196 12.01 1.72 16.40
C ALA A 196 11.19 0.56 17.01
N PHE A 197 10.45 -0.18 16.18
CA PHE A 197 9.75 -1.41 16.60
C PHE A 197 10.65 -2.64 16.77
N LYS A 198 11.98 -2.47 16.75
CA LYS A 198 12.97 -3.57 16.88
C LYS A 198 12.75 -4.69 15.85
N SER A 199 12.24 -4.36 14.66
CA SER A 199 11.78 -5.37 13.69
C SER A 199 12.88 -6.32 13.22
N ALA A 200 14.15 -5.92 13.25
CA ALA A 200 15.26 -6.77 12.89
C ALA A 200 15.30 -8.09 13.67
N THR A 201 14.98 -8.10 14.97
CA THR A 201 14.97 -9.35 15.77
C THR A 201 13.85 -10.29 15.33
N ILE A 202 12.71 -9.73 14.93
CA ILE A 202 11.57 -10.47 14.39
C ILE A 202 11.92 -11.05 13.02
N LEU A 203 12.47 -10.24 12.12
CA LEU A 203 12.87 -10.67 10.78
C LEU A 203 13.96 -11.75 10.81
N LYS A 204 14.90 -11.67 11.77
CA LYS A 204 15.88 -12.74 12.01
C LYS A 204 15.22 -14.09 12.27
N ARG A 205 14.16 -14.13 13.09
CA ARG A 205 13.42 -15.36 13.34
C ARG A 205 12.74 -15.90 12.08
N VAL A 206 12.20 -15.01 11.25
CA VAL A 206 11.58 -15.40 9.96
C VAL A 206 12.59 -16.07 9.01
N LEU A 207 13.88 -15.71 9.08
CA LEU A 207 14.90 -16.36 8.25
C LEU A 207 15.09 -17.86 8.55
N HIS A 208 14.68 -18.36 9.72
CA HIS A 208 14.74 -19.79 10.04
C HIS A 208 13.69 -20.62 9.28
N VAL A 209 12.65 -20.00 8.72
CA VAL A 209 11.69 -20.69 7.86
C VAL A 209 12.36 -21.03 6.53
N ARG A 210 12.41 -22.33 6.19
CA ARG A 210 13.05 -22.85 4.97
C ARG A 210 12.19 -22.60 3.73
N ASN A 211 11.96 -21.33 3.40
CA ASN A 211 11.28 -20.91 2.18
C ASN A 211 12.02 -19.72 1.54
N ALA A 212 12.49 -19.90 0.31
CA ALA A 212 13.32 -18.91 -0.37
C ALA A 212 12.61 -17.56 -0.59
N MET A 213 11.31 -17.58 -0.91
CA MET A 213 10.53 -16.37 -1.16
C MET A 213 10.33 -15.55 0.12
N LEU A 214 9.97 -16.23 1.22
CA LEU A 214 9.80 -15.57 2.52
C LEU A 214 11.13 -14.97 3.01
N GLN A 215 12.21 -15.75 2.95
CA GLN A 215 13.55 -15.31 3.30
C GLN A 215 14.00 -14.10 2.47
N LEU A 216 13.75 -14.12 1.14
CA LEU A 216 14.13 -13.01 0.27
C LEU A 216 13.47 -11.69 0.68
N TYR A 217 12.17 -11.70 1.00
CA TYR A 217 11.49 -10.48 1.42
C TYR A 217 11.90 -10.04 2.84
N ALA A 218 12.17 -10.97 3.75
CA ALA A 218 12.76 -10.64 5.06
C ALA A 218 14.16 -10.00 4.91
N LEU A 219 15.00 -10.53 4.04
CA LEU A 219 16.34 -9.98 3.74
C LEU A 219 16.25 -8.59 3.09
N LYS A 220 15.25 -8.32 2.24
CA LYS A 220 15.03 -6.98 1.67
C LYS A 220 14.73 -5.94 2.75
N LEU A 221 13.93 -6.30 3.76
CA LEU A 221 13.64 -5.42 4.89
C LEU A 221 14.83 -5.27 5.85
N LEU A 222 15.64 -6.32 6.03
CA LEU A 222 16.89 -6.22 6.80
C LEU A 222 17.91 -5.33 6.09
N LYS A 223 18.00 -5.43 4.75
CA LYS A 223 18.83 -4.54 3.92
C LYS A 223 18.40 -3.08 4.04
N SER A 224 17.11 -2.77 3.99
CA SER A 224 16.66 -1.38 4.11
C SER A 224 16.97 -0.78 5.49
N GLN A 225 17.00 -1.61 6.54
CA GLN A 225 17.29 -1.17 7.91
C GLN A 225 18.77 -1.08 8.25
N SER A 226 19.65 -1.80 7.54
CA SER A 226 21.05 -1.99 7.96
C SER A 226 21.84 -0.68 8.12
N ARG A 227 21.51 0.35 7.32
CA ARG A 227 22.12 1.69 7.43
C ARG A 227 21.88 2.36 8.77
N TYR A 228 20.86 1.95 9.52
CA TYR A 228 20.48 2.55 10.81
C TYR A 228 21.02 1.79 12.04
N PHE A 229 21.66 0.63 11.87
CA PHE A 229 22.14 -0.18 13.00
C PHE A 229 23.63 0.01 13.36
N GLY A 230 24.34 0.89 12.66
CA GLY A 230 25.76 1.17 12.94
C GLY A 230 26.71 0.01 12.59
N ARG A 231 27.99 0.14 12.94
CA ARG A 231 29.03 -0.85 12.59
C ARG A 231 28.98 -2.12 13.45
N GLN A 232 28.74 -1.96 14.76
CA GLN A 232 28.76 -3.07 15.72
C GLN A 232 27.67 -4.13 15.41
N TRP A 233 26.46 -3.69 15.06
CA TRP A 233 25.40 -4.61 14.69
C TRP A 233 25.77 -5.45 13.47
N ARG A 234 26.44 -4.88 12.46
CA ARG A 234 26.87 -5.61 11.26
C ARG A 234 27.87 -6.71 11.61
N LYS A 235 28.87 -6.40 12.45
CA LYS A 235 29.83 -7.38 12.96
C LYS A 235 29.14 -8.56 13.66
N ASN A 236 28.11 -8.27 14.47
CA ASN A 236 27.35 -9.32 15.17
C ASN A 236 26.38 -10.09 14.28
N ASN A 237 26.07 -9.57 13.08
CA ASN A 237 25.08 -10.15 12.15
C ASN A 237 25.72 -10.43 10.78
N MET A 238 27.00 -10.79 10.73
CA MET A 238 27.74 -11.03 9.47
C MET A 238 27.09 -12.08 8.57
N ALA A 239 26.52 -13.14 9.13
CA ALA A 239 25.78 -14.13 8.34
C ALA A 239 24.59 -13.53 7.58
N ILE A 240 23.91 -12.54 8.18
CA ILE A 240 22.80 -11.81 7.53
C ILE A 240 23.35 -10.87 6.47
N MET A 241 24.44 -10.15 6.77
CA MET A 241 25.11 -9.30 5.78
C MET A 241 25.50 -10.12 4.54
N SER A 242 26.13 -11.27 4.73
CA SER A 242 26.49 -12.20 3.64
C SER A 242 25.25 -12.71 2.90
N ALA A 243 24.17 -13.07 3.60
CA ALA A 243 22.93 -13.50 2.96
C ALA A 243 22.27 -12.38 2.13
N ILE A 244 22.32 -11.12 2.60
CA ILE A 244 21.86 -9.97 1.83
C ILE A 244 22.72 -9.81 0.57
N TYR A 245 24.04 -9.91 0.70
CA TYR A 245 24.96 -9.83 -0.44
C TYR A 245 24.67 -10.88 -1.51
N GLN A 246 24.40 -12.12 -1.11
CA GLN A 246 24.16 -13.25 -2.01
C GLN A 246 22.76 -13.24 -2.65
N LYS A 247 21.71 -12.88 -1.88
CA LYS A 247 20.32 -13.13 -2.28
C LYS A 247 19.54 -11.88 -2.69
N VAL A 248 19.98 -10.68 -2.32
CA VAL A 248 19.27 -9.42 -2.60
C VAL A 248 20.00 -8.63 -3.67
N ARG A 249 19.28 -8.14 -4.68
CA ARG A 249 19.84 -7.29 -5.74
C ARG A 249 20.42 -5.99 -5.16
N HIS A 250 21.62 -5.63 -5.64
CA HIS A 250 22.29 -4.36 -5.35
C HIS A 250 22.15 -3.35 -6.49
N ARG A 251 22.22 -2.07 -6.15
CA ARG A 251 22.31 -0.93 -7.07
C ARG A 251 23.55 -0.13 -6.73
N LEU A 252 24.07 0.61 -7.70
CA LEU A 252 25.25 1.47 -7.51
C LEU A 252 25.03 2.54 -6.44
N THR A 253 23.79 3.03 -6.33
CA THR A 253 23.39 4.04 -5.34
C THR A 253 23.01 3.43 -3.98
N ASP A 254 23.17 2.12 -3.78
CA ASP A 254 22.77 1.49 -2.51
C ASP A 254 23.85 1.74 -1.43
N ASP A 255 23.51 2.58 -0.46
CA ASP A 255 24.30 3.02 0.69
C ASP A 255 24.11 2.14 1.95
N TRP A 256 23.34 1.05 1.83
CA TRP A 256 22.98 0.13 2.93
C TRP A 256 24.15 -0.49 3.70
N ALA A 257 25.29 -0.69 3.01
CA ALA A 257 26.47 -1.33 3.57
C ALA A 257 27.46 -0.32 4.17
N TYR A 258 27.30 0.98 3.88
CA TYR A 258 28.22 2.02 4.34
C TYR A 258 28.05 2.33 5.82
N GLY A 259 29.20 2.50 6.49
CA GLY A 259 29.37 2.55 7.94
C GLY A 259 28.97 3.85 8.62
N ASN A 260 28.17 4.70 7.99
CA ASN A 260 27.89 6.04 8.49
C ASN A 260 26.84 5.94 9.60
N GLU A 261 27.15 6.48 10.77
CA GLU A 261 26.16 6.70 11.82
C GLU A 261 25.23 7.79 11.28
N VAL A 262 24.11 7.36 10.70
CA VAL A 262 23.06 8.30 10.35
C VAL A 262 22.33 8.59 11.66
N ASP A 263 22.57 9.78 12.22
CA ASP A 263 21.73 10.37 13.27
C ASP A 263 20.36 10.69 12.66
N ALA A 264 19.61 9.63 12.33
CA ALA A 264 18.34 9.69 11.65
C ALA A 264 17.25 9.71 12.72
N ARG A 265 16.79 10.90 13.12
CA ARG A 265 15.63 11.00 13.99
C ARG A 265 14.37 10.76 13.17
N PRO A 266 13.33 10.14 13.74
CA PRO A 266 12.06 9.95 13.04
C PRO A 266 11.46 11.25 12.47
N LEU A 267 11.73 12.38 13.13
CA LEU A 267 11.27 13.71 12.75
C LEU A 267 11.90 14.21 11.43
N ASP A 268 13.13 13.79 11.13
CA ASP A 268 13.92 14.34 10.01
C ASP A 268 13.32 13.97 8.64
N PHE A 269 12.44 12.96 8.58
CA PHE A 269 11.75 12.52 7.35
C PHE A 269 10.26 12.85 7.34
N GLN A 270 9.79 13.66 8.29
CA GLN A 270 8.38 14.08 8.37
C GLN A 270 8.02 15.02 7.22
N THR A 271 8.96 15.86 6.79
CA THR A 271 8.79 16.76 5.64
C THR A 271 8.53 15.97 4.36
N ASP A 272 9.33 14.94 4.06
CA ASP A 272 9.17 14.10 2.88
C ASP A 272 7.81 13.38 2.84
N GLU A 273 7.37 12.84 3.98
CA GLU A 273 6.05 12.18 4.07
C GLU A 273 4.90 13.19 3.98
N CYS A 274 5.08 14.42 4.47
CA CYS A 274 4.10 15.50 4.31
C CYS A 274 3.97 15.92 2.85
N THR A 275 5.09 16.23 2.18
CA THR A 275 5.13 16.58 0.76
C THR A 275 4.53 15.48 -0.12
N LEU A 276 4.85 14.21 0.17
CA LEU A 276 4.26 13.08 -0.52
C LEU A 276 2.74 13.00 -0.35
N ARG A 277 2.23 13.27 0.85
CA ARG A 277 0.79 13.29 1.14
C ARG A 277 0.10 14.41 0.36
N THR A 278 0.63 15.62 0.39
CA THR A 278 0.11 16.75 -0.39
C THR A 278 0.03 16.41 -1.87
N ASN A 279 1.09 15.82 -2.45
CA ASN A 279 1.10 15.42 -3.86
C ASN A 279 0.04 14.37 -4.19
N VAL A 280 -0.16 13.40 -3.30
CA VAL A 280 -1.19 12.36 -3.45
C VAL A 280 -2.60 12.96 -3.37
N ASP A 281 -2.83 13.86 -2.41
CA ASP A 281 -4.11 14.51 -2.21
C ASP A 281 -4.44 15.41 -3.42
N SER A 282 -3.50 16.24 -3.88
CA SER A 282 -3.67 17.06 -5.08
C SER A 282 -3.96 16.24 -6.33
N PHE A 283 -3.26 15.11 -6.51
CA PHE A 283 -3.55 14.19 -7.62
C PHE A 283 -4.97 13.63 -7.56
N ASN A 284 -5.35 13.09 -6.41
CA ASN A 284 -6.65 12.44 -6.26
C ASN A 284 -7.77 13.44 -6.46
N ALA A 285 -7.60 14.61 -5.88
CA ALA A 285 -8.68 15.55 -5.79
C ALA A 285 -8.83 16.26 -7.16
N ARG A 286 -7.74 16.52 -7.91
CA ARG A 286 -7.81 16.90 -9.35
C ARG A 286 -8.55 15.87 -10.22
N ARG A 287 -8.43 14.57 -9.91
CA ARG A 287 -8.92 13.48 -10.77
C ARG A 287 -10.30 12.93 -10.40
N TYR A 288 -10.67 12.99 -9.13
CA TYR A 288 -11.87 12.34 -8.58
C TYR A 288 -12.85 13.31 -7.92
N THR A 289 -12.42 14.54 -7.61
CA THR A 289 -13.30 15.52 -6.97
C THR A 289 -13.83 16.48 -8.03
N LYS A 290 -15.16 16.59 -8.12
CA LYS A 290 -15.85 17.41 -9.13
C LYS A 290 -15.62 18.93 -8.97
N PHE A 291 -15.11 19.37 -7.82
CA PHE A 291 -14.96 20.78 -7.44
C PHE A 291 -13.51 21.28 -7.43
N TRP A 292 -12.60 20.65 -8.19
CA TRP A 292 -11.24 21.16 -8.29
C TRP A 292 -11.19 22.37 -9.23
N CYS A 293 -11.38 23.55 -8.62
CA CYS A 293 -11.04 24.83 -9.21
C CYS A 293 -9.77 25.32 -8.53
N ASP A 294 -8.63 24.92 -9.07
CA ASP A 294 -7.38 25.61 -8.78
C ASP A 294 -7.05 26.43 -10.02
N THR A 295 -7.37 27.73 -9.96
CA THR A 295 -7.25 28.67 -11.08
C THR A 295 -5.80 28.78 -11.58
N GLU A 296 -4.82 28.42 -10.75
CA GLU A 296 -3.39 28.44 -11.08
C GLU A 296 -2.88 27.19 -11.81
N VAL A 297 -3.62 26.07 -11.80
CA VAL A 297 -3.17 24.78 -12.37
C VAL A 297 -4.18 24.19 -13.37
N ALA A 298 -5.22 24.95 -13.73
CA ALA A 298 -6.04 24.65 -14.88
C ALA A 298 -5.13 24.57 -16.12
N PRO A 299 -5.30 23.57 -17.02
CA PRO A 299 -4.55 23.56 -18.27
C PRO A 299 -4.91 24.83 -19.03
N LEU A 300 -4.01 25.83 -19.04
CA LEU A 300 -4.19 27.02 -19.84
C LEU A 300 -4.35 26.61 -21.31
N ASP A 301 -5.37 27.18 -21.95
CA ASP A 301 -5.57 27.02 -23.36
C ASP A 301 -4.60 27.93 -24.11
N ASN A 302 -3.43 27.41 -24.42
CA ASN A 302 -2.40 28.15 -25.16
C ASN A 302 -2.68 28.19 -26.68
N SER A 303 -3.83 27.70 -27.14
CA SER A 303 -4.20 27.72 -28.55
C SER A 303 -4.90 29.03 -28.90
N LEU A 304 -4.22 29.90 -29.65
CA LEU A 304 -4.80 31.11 -30.26
C LEU A 304 -6.09 30.80 -31.03
N VAL A 305 -6.14 29.65 -31.70
CA VAL A 305 -7.32 29.21 -32.47
C VAL A 305 -8.52 28.96 -31.55
N SER A 306 -8.29 28.45 -30.34
CA SER A 306 -9.38 28.20 -29.39
C SER A 306 -9.96 29.51 -28.83
N VAL A 307 -9.11 30.49 -28.53
CA VAL A 307 -9.52 31.84 -28.08
C VAL A 307 -10.27 32.58 -29.19
N LEU A 308 -9.78 32.51 -30.44
CA LEU A 308 -10.42 33.18 -31.58
C LEU A 308 -11.73 32.51 -32.02
N ASN A 309 -11.94 31.23 -31.69
CA ASN A 309 -13.21 30.53 -31.96
C ASN A 309 -14.25 30.69 -30.84
N GLN A 310 -13.94 31.42 -29.76
CA GLN A 310 -14.94 31.70 -28.74
C GLN A 310 -15.98 32.67 -29.32
N HIS A 311 -17.24 32.24 -29.35
CA HIS A 311 -18.35 33.08 -29.77
C HIS A 311 -18.66 34.08 -28.65
N ILE A 312 -18.13 35.30 -28.77
CA ILE A 312 -18.41 36.38 -27.82
C ILE A 312 -19.66 37.11 -28.28
N GLU A 313 -20.76 37.00 -27.53
CA GLU A 313 -21.95 37.79 -27.78
C GLU A 313 -21.72 39.23 -27.32
N LEU A 314 -21.59 40.14 -28.28
CA LEU A 314 -21.43 41.56 -28.02
C LEU A 314 -22.76 42.18 -27.51
N PRO A 315 -22.73 43.05 -26.49
CA PRO A 315 -23.91 43.80 -26.03
C PRO A 315 -24.58 44.59 -27.17
N GLU A 316 -25.90 44.69 -27.19
CA GLU A 316 -26.61 45.39 -28.27
C GLU A 316 -26.25 46.88 -28.35
N GLU A 317 -26.02 47.53 -27.21
CA GLU A 317 -25.54 48.93 -27.15
C GLU A 317 -24.16 49.10 -27.83
N PHE A 318 -23.29 48.09 -27.74
CA PHE A 318 -22.00 48.10 -28.39
C PHE A 318 -22.14 47.90 -29.90
N LYS A 319 -23.05 47.00 -30.33
CA LYS A 319 -23.33 46.78 -31.76
C LYS A 319 -23.86 48.05 -32.42
N LEU A 320 -24.74 48.79 -31.74
CA LEU A 320 -25.32 50.04 -32.24
C LEU A 320 -24.28 51.17 -32.35
N ASN A 321 -23.30 51.22 -31.46
CA ASN A 321 -22.26 52.26 -31.41
C ASN A 321 -20.90 51.80 -31.94
N TYR A 322 -20.86 50.67 -32.65
CA TYR A 322 -19.63 50.01 -33.07
C TYR A 322 -18.76 50.91 -33.98
N GLU A 323 -19.40 51.62 -34.90
CA GLU A 323 -18.71 52.50 -35.85
C GLU A 323 -18.04 53.70 -35.15
N ALA A 324 -18.76 54.33 -34.21
CA ALA A 324 -18.21 55.41 -33.40
C ALA A 324 -17.06 54.95 -32.49
N TRP A 325 -17.13 53.72 -31.99
CA TRP A 325 -16.04 53.11 -31.23
C TRP A 325 -14.80 52.85 -32.11
N LEU A 326 -14.97 52.34 -33.33
CA LEU A 326 -13.88 52.12 -34.28
C LEU A 326 -13.15 53.43 -34.61
N GLU A 327 -13.88 54.51 -34.89
CA GLU A 327 -13.26 55.81 -35.15
C GLU A 327 -12.47 56.32 -33.95
N ARG A 328 -13.01 56.19 -32.73
CA ARG A 328 -12.41 56.74 -31.52
C ARG A 328 -11.26 55.92 -30.94
N GLU A 329 -11.34 54.60 -31.03
CA GLU A 329 -10.41 53.71 -30.32
C GLU A 329 -9.45 52.98 -31.25
N VAL A 330 -9.80 52.80 -32.53
CA VAL A 330 -8.99 52.04 -33.49
C VAL A 330 -8.35 52.94 -34.54
N PHE A 331 -9.13 53.81 -35.20
CA PHE A 331 -8.60 54.62 -36.30
C PHE A 331 -7.88 55.90 -35.83
N SER A 332 -8.36 56.55 -34.78
CA SER A 332 -7.73 57.78 -34.26
C SER A 332 -6.57 57.54 -33.29
N LYS A 333 -6.38 56.30 -32.82
CA LYS A 333 -5.23 55.92 -31.99
C LYS A 333 -4.18 55.20 -32.84
N GLU A 334 -2.99 55.77 -32.93
CA GLU A 334 -1.83 55.05 -33.47
C GLU A 334 -1.49 53.86 -32.55
N SER A 335 -1.86 52.66 -32.99
CA SER A 335 -1.54 51.43 -32.26
C SER A 335 -0.05 51.12 -32.46
N ASN A 336 0.74 51.20 -31.39
CA ASN A 336 2.15 50.82 -31.42
C ASN A 336 2.29 49.29 -31.41
N TRP A 337 2.23 48.70 -32.61
CA TRP A 337 2.29 47.26 -32.82
C TRP A 337 3.61 46.64 -32.33
N ASP A 338 4.72 47.38 -32.37
CA ASP A 338 6.02 46.91 -31.89
C ASP A 338 6.02 46.69 -30.37
N LEU A 339 5.34 47.56 -29.61
CA LEU A 339 5.20 47.39 -28.17
C LEU A 339 4.37 46.14 -27.84
N ILE A 340 3.25 45.92 -28.54
CA ILE A 340 2.35 44.77 -28.33
C ILE A 340 3.08 43.45 -28.66
N LEU A 341 3.80 43.40 -29.77
CA LEU A 341 4.59 42.23 -30.15
C LEU A 341 5.73 41.98 -29.15
N SER A 342 6.41 43.02 -28.65
CA SER A 342 7.45 42.88 -27.64
C SER A 342 6.94 42.36 -26.29
N LEU A 343 5.70 42.70 -25.90
CA LEU A 343 5.06 42.20 -24.68
C LEU A 343 4.70 40.72 -24.80
N SER A 344 4.28 40.26 -25.99
CA SER A 344 4.06 38.84 -26.27
C SER A 344 5.37 38.03 -26.16
N THR A 345 6.48 38.55 -26.69
CA THR A 345 7.79 37.90 -26.60
C THR A 345 8.34 37.92 -25.17
N LYS A 346 8.11 39.00 -24.41
CA LYS A 346 8.48 39.08 -22.98
C LYS A 346 7.68 38.10 -22.11
N ALA A 347 6.37 37.97 -22.33
CA ALA A 347 5.56 36.97 -21.62
C ALA A 347 6.03 35.53 -21.90
N SER A 348 6.46 35.27 -23.13
CA SER A 348 7.05 33.98 -23.54
C SER A 348 8.42 33.73 -22.89
N ASN A 349 9.26 34.76 -22.77
CA ASN A 349 10.60 34.66 -22.17
C ASN A 349 10.58 34.59 -20.64
N ILE A 350 9.64 35.28 -19.96
CA ILE A 350 9.46 35.16 -18.49
C ILE A 350 9.09 33.73 -18.12
N HIS A 351 8.28 33.06 -18.95
CA HIS A 351 7.98 31.63 -18.76
C HIS A 351 9.19 30.73 -19.04
N ALA A 352 10.04 31.05 -20.02
CA ALA A 352 11.26 30.30 -20.30
C ALA A 352 12.35 30.49 -19.22
N GLU A 353 12.45 31.68 -18.61
CA GLU A 353 13.36 31.96 -17.49
C GLU A 353 12.89 31.31 -16.18
N GLN A 354 11.58 31.26 -15.91
CA GLN A 354 11.03 30.50 -14.78
C GLN A 354 11.22 28.98 -14.92
N ILE A 355 11.33 28.45 -16.15
CA ILE A 355 11.68 27.04 -16.40
C ILE A 355 13.18 26.80 -16.23
N ARG A 356 14.04 27.78 -16.54
CA ARG A 356 15.51 27.68 -16.36
C ARG A 356 15.99 27.96 -14.93
N SER A 357 15.20 28.62 -14.09
CA SER A 357 15.53 28.87 -12.68
C SER A 357 15.14 27.71 -11.75
N VAL A 358 14.67 26.59 -12.29
CA VAL A 358 14.25 25.38 -11.54
C VAL A 358 15.16 24.17 -11.83
N ASP A 359 16.26 24.35 -12.58
CA ASP A 359 17.34 23.37 -12.70
C ASP A 359 18.50 23.66 -11.72
#